data_AF-A0A6G3XDM4-F1
#
_entry.id   AF-A0A6G3XDM4-F1
#
_cell.length_a   1.000
_cell.length_b   1.000
_cell.length_c   1.000
_cell.angle_alpha   90.00
_cell.angle_beta   90.00
_cell.angle_gamma   90.00
#
_symmetry.space_group_name_H-M   'P 1'
#
loop_
_entity.id
_entity.type
_entity.pdbx_description
1 polymer ?
#
loop_
_entity_poly.entity_id
_entity_poly.type
_entity_poly.pdbx_seq_one_letter_code
_entity_poly.pdbx_strand_id
1 'polypeptide(L)'
;LITTNDPVKIAEDYATLQHLADGRVDLMMGRGNTGPVYPWFGKDIRQGIPMAIENYALLHKLWREDVVDWEGKFRTPLQSFTATPRPLDGVPPFVWHGSIRSPEIAEQAAYYGDGFFHNNIFWP
;
A
#
# COMPACT_ATOMS: atom_id res chain seq x y z
N LEU A 1 0.23 -7.91 3.06
CA LEU A 1 1.55 -7.22 2.95
C LEU A 1 1.52 -6.38 1.69
N ILE A 2 1.96 -5.13 1.73
CA ILE A 2 1.96 -4.25 0.55
C ILE A 2 2.83 -4.81 -0.58
N THR A 3 3.83 -5.63 -0.26
CA THR A 3 4.78 -6.24 -1.21
C THR A 3 4.25 -7.46 -1.97
N THR A 4 3.25 -8.15 -1.44
CA THR A 4 2.73 -9.42 -2.01
C THR A 4 1.25 -9.35 -2.39
N ASN A 5 0.64 -8.17 -2.31
CA ASN A 5 -0.75 -7.93 -2.74
C ASN A 5 -0.72 -6.89 -3.86
N ASP A 6 -1.58 -7.06 -4.87
CA ASP A 6 -1.69 -6.08 -5.95
C ASP A 6 -2.31 -4.77 -5.41
N PRO A 7 -1.72 -3.59 -5.71
CA PRO A 7 -2.27 -2.30 -5.30
C PRO A 7 -3.72 -2.05 -5.75
N VAL A 8 -4.12 -2.54 -6.93
CA VAL A 8 -5.50 -2.44 -7.41
C VAL A 8 -6.44 -3.21 -6.50
N LYS A 9 -6.06 -4.43 -6.14
CA LYS A 9 -6.87 -5.24 -5.23
C LYS A 9 -7.02 -4.57 -3.87
N ILE A 10 -5.95 -4.02 -3.30
CA ILE A 10 -6.02 -3.28 -2.03
C ILE A 10 -6.95 -2.08 -2.18
N ALA A 11 -6.82 -1.32 -3.27
CA ALA A 11 -7.63 -0.12 -3.51
C ALA A 11 -9.12 -0.44 -3.50
N GLU A 12 -9.53 -1.47 -4.24
CA GLU A 12 -10.93 -1.89 -4.39
C GLU A 12 -11.46 -2.55 -3.11
N ASP A 13 -10.70 -3.45 -2.48
CA ASP A 13 -11.11 -4.15 -1.26
C ASP A 13 -11.33 -3.16 -0.11
N TYR A 14 -10.42 -2.20 0.09
CA TYR A 14 -10.51 -1.25 1.20
C TYR A 14 -11.48 -0.10 0.93
N ALA A 15 -11.67 0.33 -0.33
CA ALA A 15 -12.75 1.24 -0.67
C ALA A 15 -14.11 0.57 -0.41
N THR A 16 -14.28 -0.69 -0.83
CA THR A 16 -15.50 -1.48 -0.55
C THR A 16 -15.72 -1.62 0.96
N LEU A 17 -14.68 -1.98 1.71
CA LEU A 17 -14.79 -2.13 3.16
C LEU A 17 -15.14 -0.80 3.85
N GLN A 18 -14.59 0.32 3.37
CA GLN A 18 -14.91 1.65 3.89
C GLN A 18 -16.41 1.97 3.73
N HIS A 19 -17.03 1.64 2.59
CA HIS A 19 -18.48 1.77 2.39
C HIS A 19 -19.27 0.88 3.35
N LEU A 20 -18.87 -0.38 3.52
CA LEU A 20 -19.54 -1.32 4.43
C LEU A 20 -19.43 -0.92 5.90
N ALA A 21 -18.31 -0.29 6.27
CA ALA A 21 -18.01 0.12 7.63
C ALA A 21 -18.46 1.54 7.95
N ASP A 22 -19.06 2.27 7.00
CA ASP A 22 -19.45 3.68 7.15
C ASP A 22 -18.25 4.55 7.56
N GLY A 23 -17.16 4.45 6.79
CA GLY A 23 -15.95 5.24 6.97
C GLY A 23 -15.02 4.81 8.12
N ARG A 24 -15.43 3.85 8.96
CA ARG A 24 -14.68 3.43 10.17
C ARG A 24 -13.53 2.45 9.87
N VAL A 25 -12.70 2.77 8.87
CA VAL A 25 -11.61 1.91 8.39
C VAL A 25 -10.34 2.71 8.19
N ASP A 26 -9.28 2.24 8.82
CA ASP A 26 -7.90 2.60 8.51
C ASP A 26 -7.18 1.40 7.88
N LEU A 27 -6.24 1.67 6.98
CA LEU A 27 -5.36 0.66 6.39
C LEU A 27 -4.01 0.66 7.10
N MET A 28 -3.69 -0.42 7.82
CA MET A 28 -2.34 -0.67 8.33
C MET A 28 -1.56 -1.56 7.37
N MET A 29 -0.40 -1.09 6.95
CA MET A 29 0.46 -1.79 6.00
C MET A 29 1.82 -2.09 6.58
N GLY A 30 2.41 -3.18 6.10
CA GLY A 30 3.81 -3.49 6.35
C GLY A 30 4.41 -4.27 5.20
N ARG A 31 5.74 -4.18 5.08
CA ARG A 31 6.53 -4.92 4.09
C ARG A 31 6.46 -6.43 4.31
N GLY A 32 6.39 -6.86 5.57
CA GLY A 32 6.53 -8.26 5.98
C GLY A 32 7.99 -8.71 6.03
N ASN A 33 8.28 -9.71 6.87
CA ASN A 33 9.64 -10.21 7.12
C ASN A 33 9.79 -11.73 6.93
N THR A 34 8.69 -12.46 6.66
CA THR A 34 8.72 -13.90 6.44
C THR A 34 9.21 -14.25 5.04
N GLY A 35 10.52 -14.53 4.92
CA GLY A 35 11.18 -14.87 3.64
C GLY A 35 10.43 -15.85 2.74
N PRO A 36 9.99 -17.02 3.25
CA PRO A 36 9.29 -18.03 2.45
C PRO A 36 7.97 -17.57 1.81
N VAL A 37 7.34 -16.50 2.31
CA VAL A 37 6.04 -16.02 1.77
C VAL A 37 6.21 -15.37 0.40
N TYR A 38 7.33 -14.69 0.14
CA TYR A 38 7.53 -13.93 -1.09
C TYR A 38 7.47 -14.79 -2.37
N PRO A 39 8.19 -15.94 -2.45
CA PRO A 39 8.11 -16.81 -3.63
C PRO A 39 6.73 -17.37 -3.91
N TRP A 40 5.86 -17.56 -2.91
CA TRP A 40 4.47 -18.03 -3.13
C TRP A 40 3.65 -17.07 -4.00
N PHE A 41 4.03 -15.80 -4.03
CA PHE A 41 3.41 -14.76 -4.85
C PHE A 41 4.31 -14.31 -6.02
N GLY A 42 5.35 -15.09 -6.35
CA GLY A 42 6.29 -14.75 -7.42
C GLY A 42 7.13 -13.49 -7.15
N LYS A 43 7.36 -13.15 -5.87
CA LYS A 43 8.14 -11.97 -5.47
C LYS A 43 9.48 -12.38 -4.85
N ASP A 44 10.44 -11.45 -4.89
CA ASP A 44 11.74 -11.58 -4.25
C ASP A 44 11.82 -10.67 -3.01
N ILE A 45 12.09 -11.25 -1.84
CA ILE A 45 12.20 -10.50 -0.58
C ILE A 45 13.32 -9.44 -0.61
N ARG A 46 14.37 -9.64 -1.42
CA ARG A 46 15.47 -8.68 -1.58
C ARG A 46 15.01 -7.40 -2.26
N GLN A 47 13.89 -7.43 -2.98
CA GLN A 47 13.24 -6.26 -3.56
C GLN A 47 12.14 -5.70 -2.65
N GLY A 48 12.05 -6.13 -1.39
CA GLY A 48 10.91 -5.79 -0.53
C GLY A 48 10.73 -4.28 -0.27
N ILE A 49 11.82 -3.52 -0.10
CA ILE A 49 11.74 -2.06 0.07
C ILE A 49 11.27 -1.38 -1.23
N PRO A 50 11.93 -1.55 -2.39
CA PRO A 50 11.49 -0.89 -3.61
C PRO A 50 10.08 -1.34 -4.04
N MET A 51 9.70 -2.60 -3.80
CA MET A 51 8.31 -3.06 -3.99
C MET A 51 7.32 -2.31 -3.10
N ALA A 52 7.61 -2.16 -1.81
CA ALA A 52 6.71 -1.45 -0.90
C ALA A 52 6.51 0.01 -1.34
N ILE A 53 7.61 0.67 -1.71
CA ILE A 53 7.59 2.06 -2.15
C ILE A 53 6.73 2.23 -3.41
N GLU A 54 7.03 1.46 -4.46
CA GLU A 54 6.34 1.52 -5.75
C GLU A 54 4.86 1.13 -5.63
N ASN A 55 4.56 0.04 -4.91
CA ASN A 55 3.19 -0.44 -4.74
C ASN A 55 2.34 0.57 -3.97
N TYR A 56 2.89 1.23 -2.95
CA TYR A 56 2.14 2.26 -2.23
C TYR A 56 1.92 3.52 -3.07
N ALA A 57 2.93 3.94 -3.85
CA ALA A 57 2.76 5.07 -4.76
C ALA A 57 1.60 4.85 -5.73
N LEU A 58 1.47 3.63 -6.28
CA LEU A 58 0.31 3.28 -7.08
C LEU A 58 -1.00 3.24 -6.27
N LEU A 59 -1.02 2.60 -5.10
CA LEU A 59 -2.22 2.55 -4.25
C LEU A 59 -2.75 3.96 -3.94
N HIS A 60 -1.84 4.86 -3.57
CA HIS A 60 -2.16 6.25 -3.28
C HIS A 60 -2.78 6.96 -4.50
N LYS A 61 -2.26 6.69 -5.70
CA LYS A 61 -2.77 7.20 -6.98
C LYS A 61 -4.17 6.68 -7.29
N LEU A 62 -4.37 5.36 -7.15
CA LEU A 62 -5.64 4.69 -7.47
C LEU A 62 -6.83 5.26 -6.70
N TRP A 63 -6.66 5.69 -5.45
CA TRP A 63 -7.75 6.29 -4.68
C TRP A 63 -8.01 7.76 -4.96
N ARG A 64 -7.05 8.49 -5.53
CA ARG A 64 -7.11 9.96 -5.67
C ARG A 64 -7.29 10.44 -7.09
N GLU A 65 -6.93 9.62 -8.06
CA GLU A 65 -7.12 9.91 -9.48
C GLU A 65 -8.24 9.07 -10.05
N ASP A 66 -9.03 9.63 -10.97
CA ASP A 66 -10.18 8.95 -11.57
C ASP A 66 -9.75 7.97 -12.66
N VAL A 67 -8.75 8.34 -13.45
CA VAL A 67 -8.18 7.52 -14.52
C VAL A 67 -6.68 7.45 -14.33
N VAL A 68 -6.17 6.24 -14.11
CA VAL A 68 -4.76 5.98 -13.78
C VAL A 68 -4.08 5.26 -14.93
N ASP A 69 -3.07 5.90 -15.50
CA ASP A 69 -1.97 5.25 -16.20
C ASP A 69 -0.82 5.00 -15.22
N TRP A 70 -0.25 3.80 -15.29
CA TRP A 70 0.88 3.40 -14.43
C TRP A 70 1.86 2.53 -15.19
N GLU A 71 3.14 2.82 -15.04
CA GLU A 71 4.24 1.95 -15.45
C GLU A 71 5.26 1.89 -14.33
N GLY A 72 5.71 0.68 -14.00
CA GLY A 72 6.62 0.42 -12.89
C GLY A 72 7.31 -0.92 -13.06
N LYS A 73 8.15 -1.29 -12.10
CA LYS A 73 8.97 -2.50 -12.16
C LYS A 73 8.24 -3.73 -11.60
N PHE A 74 7.33 -3.57 -10.64
CA PHE A 74 6.87 -4.68 -9.79
C PHE A 74 5.46 -5.20 -10.11
N ARG A 75 4.75 -4.55 -11.04
CA ARG A 75 3.50 -5.04 -11.63
C ARG A 75 3.41 -4.64 -13.10
N THR A 76 2.54 -5.30 -13.84
CA THR A 76 2.23 -4.96 -15.24
C THR A 76 1.65 -3.54 -15.35
N PRO A 77 1.82 -2.82 -16.47
CA PRO A 77 1.27 -1.47 -16.59
C PRO A 77 -0.26 -1.39 -16.43
N LEU A 78 -0.77 -0.21 -16.05
CA LEU A 78 -2.18 0.17 -16.18
C LEU A 78 -2.32 1.18 -17.30
N GLN A 79 -3.40 1.05 -18.07
CA GLN A 79 -3.75 1.97 -19.15
C GLN A 79 -5.20 2.40 -18.96
N SER A 80 -5.41 3.68 -18.72
CA SER A 80 -6.73 4.29 -18.56
C SER A 80 -7.61 3.54 -17.55
N PHE A 81 -7.02 3.11 -16.43
CA PHE A 81 -7.69 2.28 -15.44
C PHE A 81 -8.41 3.12 -14.38
N THR A 82 -9.65 2.75 -14.05
CA THR A 82 -10.42 3.36 -12.95
C THR A 82 -10.71 2.31 -11.89
N ALA A 83 -10.20 2.52 -10.67
CA ALA A 83 -10.50 1.64 -9.54
C ALA A 83 -11.94 1.82 -9.05
N THR A 84 -12.65 0.71 -8.81
CA THR A 84 -14.04 0.73 -8.33
C THR A 84 -14.27 -0.25 -7.18
N PRO A 85 -14.99 0.14 -6.11
CA PRO A 85 -15.63 1.44 -5.90
C PRO A 85 -14.62 2.55 -5.57
N ARG A 86 -15.04 3.81 -5.71
CA ARG A 86 -14.28 4.97 -5.20
C ARG A 86 -14.38 5.01 -3.67
N PRO A 87 -13.40 5.60 -2.96
CA PRO A 87 -13.51 5.82 -1.52
C PRO A 87 -14.80 6.55 -1.14
N LEU A 88 -15.33 6.23 0.04
CA LEU A 88 -16.51 6.88 0.61
C LEU A 88 -16.27 8.39 0.71
N ASP A 89 -17.24 9.19 0.25
CA ASP A 89 -17.17 10.66 0.20
C ASP A 89 -15.95 11.24 -0.53
N GLY A 90 -15.29 10.44 -1.38
CA GLY A 90 -14.06 10.84 -2.07
C GLY A 90 -12.84 10.94 -1.16
N VAL A 91 -12.92 10.44 0.08
CA VAL A 91 -11.83 10.48 1.06
C VAL A 91 -11.24 9.07 1.23
N PRO A 92 -9.98 8.82 0.81
CA PRO A 92 -9.33 7.53 0.98
C PRO A 92 -9.23 7.11 2.46
N PRO A 93 -9.22 5.80 2.78
CA PRO A 93 -8.89 5.32 4.13
C PRO A 93 -7.56 5.89 4.62
N PHE A 94 -7.48 6.24 5.91
CA PHE A 94 -6.21 6.69 6.49
C PHE A 94 -5.20 5.53 6.51
N VAL A 95 -3.95 5.81 6.16
CA VAL A 95 -2.91 4.78 6.00
C VAL A 95 -1.91 4.86 7.14
N TRP A 96 -1.59 3.72 7.72
CA TRP A 96 -0.51 3.54 8.69
C TRP A 96 0.60 2.69 8.08
N HIS A 97 1.83 3.18 8.13
CA HIS A 97 3.03 2.48 7.67
C HIS A 97 3.77 1.86 8.84
N GLY A 98 3.82 0.54 8.90
CA GLY A 98 4.59 -0.22 9.87
C GLY A 98 6.02 -0.47 9.41
N SER A 99 7.01 -0.04 10.20
CA SER A 99 8.42 -0.35 9.97
C SER A 99 9.17 -0.62 11.27
N ILE A 100 10.09 -1.58 11.20
CA ILE A 100 11.00 -1.93 12.30
C ILE A 100 12.38 -1.30 12.08
N ARG A 101 12.97 -1.50 10.88
CA ARG A 101 14.38 -1.16 10.61
C ARG A 101 14.62 -0.41 9.30
N SER A 102 13.58 -0.05 8.56
CA SER A 102 13.70 0.57 7.24
C SER A 102 13.30 2.04 7.32
N PRO A 103 14.27 2.98 7.35
CA PRO A 103 14.00 4.41 7.32
C PRO A 103 13.19 4.85 6.10
N GLU A 104 13.36 4.17 4.97
CA GLU A 104 12.69 4.48 3.71
C GLU A 104 11.15 4.39 3.84
N ILE A 105 10.66 3.52 4.73
CA ILE A 105 9.22 3.41 5.02
C ILE A 105 8.74 4.58 5.89
N ALA A 106 9.58 5.07 6.81
CA ALA A 106 9.27 6.27 7.59
C ALA A 106 9.28 7.52 6.71
N GLU A 107 10.25 7.61 5.80
CA GLU A 107 10.34 8.67 4.79
C GLU A 107 9.12 8.66 3.86
N GLN A 108 8.68 7.47 3.40
CA GLN A 108 7.48 7.34 2.59
C GLN A 108 6.23 7.82 3.33
N ALA A 109 6.05 7.42 4.60
CA ALA A 109 4.93 7.90 5.41
C ALA A 109 4.96 9.43 5.54
N ALA A 110 6.13 10.01 5.82
CA ALA A 110 6.30 11.46 5.92
C ALA A 110 6.01 12.18 4.60
N TYR A 111 6.43 11.62 3.46
CA TYR A 111 6.20 12.19 2.13
C TYR A 111 4.71 12.32 1.79
N TYR A 112 3.90 11.30 2.13
CA TYR A 112 2.46 11.29 1.84
C TYR A 112 1.60 11.88 2.96
N GLY A 113 2.19 12.21 4.13
CA GLY A 113 1.45 12.71 5.28
C GLY A 113 0.65 11.63 6.02
N ASP A 114 1.12 10.39 5.97
CA ASP A 114 0.47 9.22 6.56
C ASP A 114 0.92 8.95 8.00
N GLY A 115 0.19 8.05 8.68
CA GLY A 115 0.58 7.55 9.99
C GLY A 115 1.81 6.64 9.93
N PHE A 116 2.65 6.69 10.96
CA PHE A 116 3.79 5.79 11.11
C PHE A 116 3.66 4.98 12.40
N PHE A 117 3.78 3.66 12.29
CA PHE A 117 3.73 2.76 13.43
C PHE A 117 5.10 2.10 13.62
N HIS A 118 5.83 2.59 14.62
CA HIS A 118 7.12 2.04 15.02
C HIS A 118 6.95 0.88 16.01
N ASN A 119 7.89 -0.06 16.03
CA ASN A 119 7.86 -1.14 17.01
C ASN A 119 8.61 -0.74 18.30
N ASN A 120 8.06 -1.10 19.46
CA ASN A 120 8.71 -0.82 20.75
C ASN A 120 9.70 -1.92 21.21
N ILE A 121 10.06 -2.86 20.33
CA ILE A 121 10.80 -4.10 20.70
C ILE A 121 12.26 -4.07 20.25
N PHE A 122 12.55 -3.40 19.12
CA PHE A 122 13.88 -3.31 18.54
C PHE A 122 14.25 -1.83 18.46
N TRP A 123 14.68 -1.27 19.58
CA TRP A 123 15.37 0.02 19.61
C TRP A 123 16.81 -0.19 19.07
N PRO A 124 17.47 0.84 18.50
CA PRO A 124 18.92 0.78 18.27
C PRO A 124 19.69 0.39 19.55
#